data_AF-A0AA96IWY6-F1
#
_entry.id   AF-A0AA96IWY6-F1
#
_cell.length_a   1.000
_cell.length_b   1.000
_cell.length_c   1.000
_cell.angle_alpha   90.00
_cell.angle_beta   90.00
_cell.angle_gamma   90.00
#
_symmetry.space_group_name_H-M   'P 1'
#
loop_
_entity.id
_entity.type
_entity.pdbx_description
1 polymer ?
#
loop_
_entity_poly.entity_id
_entity_poly.type
_entity_poly.pdbx_seq_one_letter_code
_entity_poly.pdbx_strand_id
1 'polypeptide(L)'
;MVNHPNRSRKKKADDDAATPDPAAIKAARIDADLSQTAAAALVYSPLITWQKWEQGQANGGNRMHPAFFKLFKLKVRPDYVAPVDLPKPAPATILAKRESLGLTRKEAAALLMVTESGWQRWETEGTGGRPMHLAFWELLHVLTRDKT
;
A
#
# COMPACT_ATOMS: atom_id res chain seq x y z
N MET A 1 9.60 -20.58 -35.43
CA MET A 1 9.27 -19.23 -34.91
C MET A 1 7.91 -19.31 -34.23
N VAL A 2 7.88 -19.60 -32.93
CA VAL A 2 6.61 -19.73 -32.19
C VAL A 2 6.16 -18.33 -31.79
N ASN A 3 5.15 -17.84 -32.50
CA ASN A 3 4.49 -16.57 -32.26
C ASN A 3 3.64 -16.71 -31.00
N HIS A 4 4.03 -16.07 -29.88
CA HIS A 4 3.25 -16.07 -28.64
C HIS A 4 2.12 -15.04 -28.74
N PRO A 5 0.84 -15.44 -28.80
CA PRO A 5 -0.27 -14.51 -28.86
C PRO A 5 -0.57 -13.97 -27.45
N ASN A 6 -0.42 -12.65 -27.32
CA ASN A 6 -1.26 -11.74 -26.56
C ASN A 6 -1.59 -12.05 -25.08
N ARG A 7 -0.98 -11.32 -24.15
CA ARG A 7 -1.47 -11.21 -22.76
C ARG A 7 -1.62 -9.76 -22.30
N SER A 8 -2.35 -8.94 -23.04
CA SER A 8 -2.93 -7.70 -22.51
C SER A 8 -4.42 -7.88 -22.25
N ARG A 9 -4.77 -8.61 -21.17
CA ARG A 9 -6.12 -8.45 -20.60
C ARG A 9 -6.22 -7.00 -20.14
N LYS A 10 -7.06 -6.20 -20.82
CA LYS A 10 -7.51 -4.89 -20.35
C LYS A 10 -7.95 -5.04 -18.89
N LYS A 11 -7.16 -4.50 -17.95
CA LYS A 11 -7.50 -4.49 -16.53
C LYS A 11 -8.71 -3.57 -16.35
N LYS A 12 -9.75 -4.05 -15.65
CA LYS A 12 -10.85 -3.20 -15.21
C LYS A 12 -10.33 -2.21 -14.17
N ALA A 13 -10.87 -1.00 -14.17
CA ALA A 13 -10.49 0.06 -13.24
C ALA A 13 -10.82 -0.29 -11.76
N ASP A 14 -11.67 -1.29 -11.54
CA ASP A 14 -12.20 -1.67 -10.22
C ASP A 14 -11.41 -2.78 -9.49
N ASP A 15 -10.34 -3.32 -10.09
CA ASP A 15 -9.44 -4.23 -9.35
C ASP A 15 -8.62 -3.39 -8.36
N ASP A 16 -9.02 -3.38 -7.09
CA ASP A 16 -8.33 -2.70 -5.98
C ASP A 16 -6.84 -3.10 -5.89
N ALA A 17 -6.46 -4.27 -6.43
CA ALA A 17 -5.10 -4.80 -6.50
C ALA A 17 -4.30 -4.34 -7.73
N ALA A 18 -4.89 -3.59 -8.66
CA ALA A 18 -4.21 -3.04 -9.82
C ALA A 18 -3.38 -1.81 -9.45
N THR A 19 -2.21 -1.66 -10.07
CA THR A 19 -1.41 -0.43 -9.97
C THR A 19 -2.28 0.75 -10.44
N PRO A 20 -2.48 1.79 -9.61
CA PRO A 20 -3.32 2.92 -9.97
C PRO A 20 -2.72 3.70 -11.14
N ASP A 21 -3.60 4.19 -12.01
CA ASP A 21 -3.24 5.02 -13.15
C ASP A 21 -2.86 6.45 -12.68
N PRO A 22 -1.81 7.08 -13.25
CA PRO A 22 -1.43 8.46 -12.90
C PRO A 22 -2.58 9.47 -12.92
N ALA A 23 -3.52 9.35 -13.86
CA ALA A 23 -4.68 10.24 -13.93
C ALA A 23 -5.64 10.00 -12.76
N ALA A 24 -5.85 8.73 -12.37
CA ALA A 24 -6.66 8.38 -11.20
C ALA A 24 -6.04 8.89 -9.89
N ILE A 25 -4.71 8.84 -9.75
CA ILE A 25 -4.00 9.39 -8.59
C ILE A 25 -4.22 10.91 -8.50
N LYS A 26 -4.05 11.61 -9.62
CA LYS A 26 -4.26 13.07 -9.69
C LYS A 26 -5.73 13.45 -9.42
N ALA A 27 -6.68 12.73 -10.01
CA ALA A 27 -8.11 12.97 -9.82
C ALA A 27 -8.50 12.81 -8.35
N ALA A 28 -8.13 11.69 -7.72
CA ALA A 28 -8.44 11.45 -6.31
C ALA A 28 -7.84 12.51 -5.36
N ARG A 29 -6.68 13.08 -5.70
CA ARG A 29 -6.10 14.20 -4.95
C ARG A 29 -6.91 15.49 -5.11
N ILE A 30 -7.29 15.82 -6.34
CA ILE A 30 -8.07 17.04 -6.64
C ILE A 30 -9.45 16.94 -5.98
N ASP A 31 -10.10 15.79 -6.06
CA ASP A 31 -11.40 15.53 -5.43
C ASP A 31 -11.34 15.65 -3.90
N ALA A 32 -10.19 15.35 -3.29
CA ALA A 32 -9.93 15.52 -1.87
C ALA A 32 -9.48 16.95 -1.48
N ASP A 33 -9.39 17.88 -2.44
CA ASP A 33 -8.89 19.25 -2.26
C ASP A 33 -7.51 19.34 -1.57
N LEU A 34 -6.60 18.43 -1.94
CA LEU A 34 -5.27 18.36 -1.35
C LEU A 34 -4.17 18.89 -2.27
N SER A 35 -3.19 19.56 -1.67
CA SER A 35 -1.89 19.80 -2.33
C SER A 35 -1.13 18.48 -2.52
N GLN A 36 -0.20 18.43 -3.49
CA GLN A 36 0.65 17.24 -3.68
C GLN A 36 1.46 16.90 -2.43
N THR A 37 1.92 17.91 -1.68
CA THR A 37 2.66 17.72 -0.42
C THR A 37 1.78 17.07 0.65
N ALA A 38 0.54 17.55 0.80
CA ALA A 38 -0.41 16.98 1.77
C ALA A 38 -0.76 15.52 1.41
N ALA A 39 -1.01 15.25 0.12
CA ALA A 39 -1.32 13.90 -0.34
C ALA A 39 -0.14 12.92 -0.16
N ALA A 40 1.09 13.36 -0.44
CA ALA A 40 2.30 12.58 -0.20
C ALA A 40 2.47 12.24 1.28
N ALA A 41 2.22 13.21 2.18
CA ALA A 41 2.30 13.03 3.62
C ALA A 41 1.31 11.98 4.15
N LEU A 42 0.08 11.92 3.59
CA LEU A 42 -0.92 10.92 3.99
C LEU A 42 -0.44 9.47 3.81
N VAL A 43 0.42 9.21 2.83
CA VAL A 43 0.96 7.86 2.54
C VAL A 43 2.44 7.72 2.90
N TYR A 44 2.96 8.61 3.75
CA TYR A 44 4.35 8.62 4.22
C TYR A 44 5.39 8.61 3.08
N SER A 45 5.11 9.34 2.01
CA SER A 45 6.00 9.43 0.84
C SER A 45 6.60 10.83 0.70
N PRO A 46 7.82 10.96 0.17
CA PRO A 46 8.35 12.26 -0.24
C PRO A 46 7.52 12.90 -1.38
N LEU A 47 7.45 14.23 -1.40
CA LEU A 47 6.76 15.00 -2.46
C LEU A 47 7.18 14.59 -3.87
N ILE A 48 8.49 14.44 -4.11
CA ILE A 48 9.02 14.10 -5.43
C ILE A 48 8.51 12.74 -5.92
N THR A 49 8.27 11.81 -5.00
CA THR A 49 7.74 10.49 -5.34
C THR A 49 6.28 10.59 -5.77
N TRP A 50 5.48 11.37 -5.03
CA TRP A 50 4.09 11.65 -5.40
C TRP A 50 3.98 12.31 -6.78
N GLN A 51 4.81 13.32 -7.05
CA GLN A 51 4.86 14.00 -8.35
C GLN A 51 5.16 13.03 -9.49
N LYS A 52 6.13 12.12 -9.31
CA LYS A 52 6.45 11.09 -10.31
C LYS A 52 5.28 10.14 -10.57
N TRP A 53 4.48 9.84 -9.54
CA TRP A 53 3.28 9.03 -9.69
C TRP A 53 2.21 9.74 -10.53
N GLU A 54 1.93 11.01 -10.26
CA GLU A 54 0.96 11.79 -11.05
C GLU A 54 1.40 12.05 -12.50
N GLN A 55 2.71 12.15 -12.72
CA GLN A 55 3.27 12.40 -14.06
C GLN A 55 3.46 11.12 -14.88
N GLY A 56 3.20 9.94 -14.31
CA GLY A 56 3.44 8.66 -14.97
C GLY A 56 4.91 8.37 -15.25
N GLN A 57 5.83 9.11 -14.62
CA GLN A 57 7.29 8.95 -14.76
C GLN A 57 7.83 7.80 -13.91
N ALA A 58 6.96 7.15 -13.14
CA ALA A 58 7.32 6.04 -12.29
C ALA A 58 7.57 4.75 -13.10
N ASN A 59 8.84 4.40 -13.26
CA ASN A 59 9.27 3.19 -13.95
C ASN A 59 9.57 2.06 -12.96
N GLY A 60 9.29 0.81 -13.37
CA GLY A 60 9.60 -0.38 -12.59
C GLY A 60 9.04 -0.33 -11.16
N GLY A 61 9.91 -0.56 -10.17
CA GLY A 61 9.58 -0.63 -8.75
C GLY A 61 9.14 0.68 -8.08
N ASN A 62 9.13 1.80 -8.81
CA ASN A 62 8.77 3.12 -8.25
C ASN A 62 7.33 3.54 -8.54
N ARG A 63 6.51 2.70 -9.19
CA ARG A 63 5.07 2.95 -9.38
C ARG A 63 4.34 2.99 -8.04
N MET A 64 3.26 3.76 -7.95
CA MET A 64 2.46 3.82 -6.73
C MET A 64 1.93 2.41 -6.42
N HIS A 65 2.18 1.95 -5.19
CA HIS A 65 1.67 0.64 -4.77
C HIS A 65 0.15 0.71 -4.58
N PRO A 66 -0.63 -0.30 -4.99
CA PRO A 66 -2.09 -0.32 -4.80
C PRO A 66 -2.50 -0.09 -3.34
N ALA A 67 -1.80 -0.70 -2.38
CA ALA A 67 -1.98 -0.44 -0.95
C ALA A 67 -1.85 1.03 -0.54
N PHE A 68 -0.92 1.77 -1.14
CA PHE A 68 -0.72 3.17 -0.78
C PHE A 68 -1.88 4.00 -1.31
N PHE A 69 -2.37 3.68 -2.50
CA PHE A 69 -3.55 4.35 -3.05
C PHE A 69 -4.81 4.00 -2.28
N LYS A 70 -4.97 2.75 -1.85
CA LYS A 70 -6.06 2.32 -0.97
C LYS A 70 -6.03 3.07 0.36
N LEU A 71 -4.85 3.17 0.99
CA LEU A 71 -4.69 3.96 2.22
C LEU A 71 -5.02 5.43 1.99
N PHE A 72 -4.53 6.05 0.90
CA PHE A 72 -4.86 7.43 0.54
C PHE A 72 -6.38 7.63 0.45
N LYS A 73 -7.08 6.79 -0.33
CA LYS A 73 -8.54 6.82 -0.47
C LYS A 73 -9.26 6.68 0.87
N LEU A 74 -8.72 5.87 1.80
CA LEU A 74 -9.29 5.74 3.14
C LEU A 74 -9.07 7.01 3.96
N LYS A 75 -7.87 7.59 3.94
CA LYS A 75 -7.49 8.75 4.77
C LYS A 75 -8.19 10.06 4.37
N VAL A 76 -8.65 10.18 3.13
CA VAL A 76 -9.41 11.35 2.66
C VAL A 76 -10.90 11.27 2.98
N ARG A 77 -11.38 10.15 3.53
CA ARG A 77 -12.78 10.04 3.92
C ARG A 77 -13.04 10.75 5.25
N PRO A 78 -14.22 11.38 5.44
CA PRO A 78 -14.58 12.03 6.70
C PRO A 78 -14.63 11.09 7.92
N ASP A 79 -14.93 9.81 7.71
CA ASP A 79 -15.03 8.79 8.76
C ASP A 79 -13.69 8.10 9.06
N TYR A 80 -12.59 8.57 8.46
CA TYR A 80 -11.28 8.05 8.76
C TYR A 80 -10.82 8.43 10.16
N VAL A 81 -10.74 7.45 11.05
CA VAL A 81 -10.05 7.58 12.33
C VAL A 81 -8.61 7.15 12.12
N ALA A 82 -7.60 7.96 12.46
CA ALA A 82 -6.21 7.54 12.41
C ALA A 82 -5.87 6.63 13.61
N PRO A 83 -5.05 5.57 13.45
CA PRO A 83 -4.46 4.89 14.60
C PRO A 83 -3.60 5.89 15.39
N VAL A 84 -3.81 5.94 16.71
CA VAL A 84 -3.00 6.78 17.61
C VAL A 84 -1.60 6.20 17.71
N ASP A 85 -0.58 7.07 17.59
CA ASP A 85 0.84 6.77 17.78
C ASP A 85 1.31 5.45 17.14
N LEU A 86 1.45 5.46 15.81
CA LEU A 86 1.81 4.28 15.04
C LEU A 86 3.30 4.30 14.65
N PRO A 87 4.22 3.80 15.50
CA PRO A 87 5.64 3.78 15.18
C PRO A 87 5.93 2.77 14.07
N LYS A 88 7.12 2.90 13.48
CA LYS A 88 7.62 1.92 12.52
C LYS A 88 7.75 0.56 13.22
N PRO A 89 7.06 -0.50 12.75
CA PRO A 89 6.98 -1.73 13.50
C PRO A 89 8.30 -2.52 13.39
N ALA A 90 8.73 -3.10 14.51
CA ALA A 90 9.78 -4.11 14.53
C ALA A 90 9.23 -5.45 13.98
N PRO A 91 10.07 -6.34 13.44
CA PRO A 91 9.62 -7.63 12.91
C PRO A 91 8.78 -8.45 13.90
N ALA A 92 9.20 -8.51 15.17
CA ALA A 92 8.45 -9.16 16.23
C ALA A 92 7.04 -8.57 16.45
N THR A 93 6.89 -7.24 16.32
CA THR A 93 5.58 -6.56 16.41
C THR A 93 4.64 -6.96 15.28
N ILE A 94 5.17 -7.11 14.06
CA ILE A 94 4.39 -7.50 12.88
C ILE A 94 3.89 -8.95 13.04
N LEU A 95 4.78 -9.84 13.49
CA LEU A 95 4.44 -11.23 13.78
C LEU A 95 3.36 -11.31 14.87
N ALA A 96 3.57 -10.64 16.00
CA ALA A 96 2.61 -10.65 17.11
C ALA A 96 1.23 -10.12 16.70
N LYS A 97 1.17 -9.05 15.91
CA LYS A 97 -0.09 -8.51 15.39
C LYS A 97 -0.77 -9.48 14.43
N ARG A 98 -0.03 -10.17 13.57
CA ARG A 98 -0.60 -11.17 12.67
C ARG A 98 -1.19 -12.34 13.44
N GLU A 99 -0.47 -12.84 14.44
CA GLU A 99 -0.89 -13.98 15.26
C GLU A 99 -2.10 -13.65 16.13
N SER A 100 -2.15 -12.46 16.72
CA SER A 100 -3.32 -12.03 17.50
C SER A 100 -4.59 -11.91 16.65
N LEU A 101 -4.45 -11.65 15.35
CA LEU A 101 -5.56 -11.62 14.39
C LEU A 101 -5.91 -13.02 13.83
N GLY A 102 -5.20 -14.07 14.22
CA GLY A 102 -5.39 -15.42 13.70
C GLY A 102 -5.10 -15.57 12.20
N LEU A 103 -4.27 -14.67 11.62
CA LEU A 103 -4.01 -14.66 10.19
C LEU A 103 -2.78 -15.51 9.82
N THR A 104 -2.88 -16.22 8.70
CA THR A 104 -1.70 -16.75 8.01
C THR A 104 -0.92 -15.62 7.34
N ARG A 105 0.37 -15.85 7.03
CA ARG A 105 1.19 -14.86 6.28
C ARG A 105 0.58 -14.53 4.93
N LYS A 106 0.03 -15.53 4.24
CA LYS A 106 -0.63 -15.39 2.95
C LYS A 106 -1.86 -14.47 3.02
N GLU A 107 -2.72 -14.65 4.03
CA GLU A 107 -3.90 -13.80 4.23
C GLU A 107 -3.51 -12.37 4.58
N ALA A 108 -2.54 -12.20 5.49
CA ALA A 108 -2.05 -10.88 5.88
C ALA A 108 -1.40 -10.14 4.70
N ALA A 109 -0.62 -10.84 3.88
CA ALA A 109 -0.04 -10.31 2.64
C ALA A 109 -1.13 -9.88 1.64
N ALA A 110 -2.19 -10.67 1.50
CA ALA A 110 -3.30 -10.38 0.60
C ALA A 110 -4.05 -9.09 0.98
N LEU A 111 -4.24 -8.80 2.26
CA LEU A 111 -4.86 -7.54 2.74
C LEU A 111 -4.10 -6.31 2.24
N LEU A 112 -2.77 -6.42 2.13
CA LEU A 112 -1.88 -5.33 1.74
C LEU A 112 -1.44 -5.42 0.27
N MET A 113 -2.00 -6.35 -0.50
CA MET A 113 -1.68 -6.57 -1.91
C MET A 113 -0.18 -6.79 -2.15
N VAL A 114 0.48 -7.49 -1.23
CA VAL A 114 1.89 -7.91 -1.36
C VAL A 114 1.99 -9.43 -1.45
N THR A 115 3.17 -9.94 -1.79
CA THR A 115 3.42 -11.38 -1.80
C THR A 115 3.67 -11.89 -0.38
N GLU A 116 3.38 -13.18 -0.13
CA GLU A 116 3.70 -13.85 1.13
C GLU A 116 5.20 -13.78 1.45
N SER A 117 6.07 -13.93 0.44
CA SER A 117 7.51 -13.78 0.61
C SER A 117 7.93 -12.35 0.99
N GLY A 118 7.20 -11.34 0.50
CA GLY A 118 7.40 -9.94 0.90
C GLY A 118 7.01 -9.72 2.36
N TRP A 119 5.89 -10.31 2.78
CA TRP A 119 5.46 -10.32 4.18
C TRP A 119 6.47 -11.01 5.10
N GLN A 120 6.93 -12.20 4.73
CA GLN A 120 7.90 -12.97 5.53
C GLN A 120 9.18 -12.17 5.80
N ARG A 121 9.66 -11.38 4.84
CA ARG A 121 10.81 -10.49 5.03
C ARG A 121 10.55 -9.39 6.05
N TRP A 122 9.31 -8.95 6.25
CA TRP A 122 8.97 -7.99 7.30
C TRP A 122 9.01 -8.62 8.70
N GLU A 123 8.70 -9.92 8.82
CA GLU A 123 8.77 -10.67 10.08
C GLU A 123 10.17 -11.20 10.41
N THR A 124 11.14 -11.04 9.51
CA THR A 124 12.49 -11.56 9.69
C THR A 124 13.40 -10.47 10.27
N GLU A 125 14.07 -10.76 11.38
CA GLU A 125 15.11 -9.90 11.96
C GLU A 125 16.47 -10.13 11.28
N GLY A 126 17.35 -9.12 11.35
CA GLY A 126 18.73 -9.23 10.87
C GLY A 126 18.87 -9.37 9.35
N THR A 127 19.92 -10.10 8.93
CA THR A 127 20.32 -10.24 7.53
C THR A 127 19.27 -11.00 6.72
N GLY A 128 18.54 -10.30 5.85
CA GLY A 128 17.45 -10.85 5.04
C GLY A 128 16.07 -10.27 5.36
N GLY A 129 15.95 -9.59 6.50
CA GLY A 129 14.79 -8.79 6.87
C GLY A 129 14.69 -7.50 6.04
N ARG A 130 13.47 -6.98 5.89
CA ARG A 130 13.22 -5.65 5.34
C ARG A 130 12.30 -4.88 6.29
N PRO A 131 12.54 -3.59 6.55
CA PRO A 131 11.58 -2.78 7.29
C PRO A 131 10.24 -2.68 6.53
N MET A 132 9.14 -2.84 7.27
CA MET A 132 7.81 -2.54 6.75
C MET A 132 7.64 -1.01 6.62
N HIS A 133 7.02 -0.58 5.52
CA HIS A 133 6.68 0.82 5.33
C HIS A 133 5.49 1.21 6.22
N LEU A 134 5.48 2.42 6.78
CA LEU A 134 4.39 2.87 7.67
C LEU A 134 3.01 2.83 6.99
N ALA A 135 2.93 3.15 5.69
CA ALA A 135 1.67 3.03 4.95
C ALA A 135 1.10 1.60 4.94
N PHE A 136 1.95 0.57 4.84
CA PHE A 136 1.49 -0.81 4.93
C PHE A 136 0.99 -1.12 6.34
N TRP A 137 1.70 -0.64 7.35
CA TRP A 137 1.38 -0.89 8.75
C TRP A 137 0.07 -0.23 9.17
N GLU A 138 -0.13 1.04 8.79
CA GLU A 138 -1.38 1.76 9.03
C GLU A 138 -2.55 1.09 8.30
N LEU A 139 -2.36 0.71 7.03
CA LEU A 139 -3.40 0.02 6.29
C LEU A 139 -3.81 -1.31 6.94
N LEU A 140 -2.85 -2.07 7.47
CA LEU A 140 -3.15 -3.30 8.20
C LEU A 140 -4.05 -3.02 9.41
N HIS A 141 -3.71 -2.01 10.22
CA HIS A 141 -4.52 -1.61 11.37
C HIS A 141 -5.92 -1.18 10.95
N VAL A 142 -6.05 -0.40 9.89
CA VAL A 142 -7.34 0.09 9.38
C VAL A 142 -8.21 -1.06 8.87
N LEU A 143 -7.63 -2.03 8.14
CA LEU A 143 -8.36 -3.16 7.58
C LEU A 143 -8.72 -4.25 8.61
N THR A 144 -8.14 -4.21 9.80
CA THR A 144 -8.31 -5.26 10.83
C THR A 144 -8.95 -4.75 12.12
N ARG A 145 -9.56 -3.56 12.10
CA ARG A 145 -10.20 -2.94 13.27
C ARG A 145 -11.27 -3.81 13.92
N ASP A 146 -12.09 -4.46 13.11
CA ASP A 146 -13.24 -5.24 13.59
C ASP A 146 -12.85 -6.69 13.95
N LYS A 147 -11.57 -7.06 13.81
CA LYS A 147 -11.05 -8.41 14.10
C LYS A 147 -10.31 -8.50 15.43
N THR A 148 -10.33 -7.45 16.24
CA THR A 148 -9.66 -7.37 17.54
C THR A 148 -10.58 -7.74 18.70
#